data_AF-A0A3D1RL98-F1
#
_entry.id   AF-A0A3D1RL98-F1
#
_cell.length_a   1.000
_cell.length_b   1.000
_cell.length_c   1.000
_cell.angle_alpha   90.00
_cell.angle_beta   90.00
_cell.angle_gamma   90.00
#
_symmetry.space_group_name_H-M   'P 1'
#
loop_
_entity.id
_entity.type
_entity.pdbx_description
1 polymer ?
#
loop_
_entity_poly.entity_id
_entity_poly.type
_entity_poly.pdbx_seq_one_letter_code
_entity_poly.pdbx_strand_id
1 'polypeptide(L)' 'MDRLFEKIQFVKGVGPARNKQLNRLGIYNIFDLLWFVPRGYFNQANTTLISQIGSGNCNLRGK' A
#
# COMPACT_ATOMS: atom_id res chain seq x y z
N MET A 1 15.56 -17.89 9.64
CA MET A 1 15.84 -16.50 9.21
C MET A 1 15.85 -16.37 7.69
N ASP A 2 15.84 -17.48 6.96
CA ASP A 2 16.03 -17.55 5.51
C ASP A 2 14.84 -16.99 4.70
N ARG A 3 13.63 -17.04 5.28
CA ARG A 3 12.42 -16.52 4.63
C ARG A 3 12.48 -15.03 4.29
N LEU A 4 13.30 -14.24 4.99
CA LEU A 4 13.36 -12.80 4.79
C LEU A 4 14.00 -12.43 3.43
N PHE A 5 14.84 -13.31 2.90
CA PHE A 5 15.55 -13.15 1.62
C PHE A 5 14.90 -13.95 0.49
N GLU A 6 13.74 -14.57 0.73
CA GLU A 6 12.98 -15.19 -0.33
C GLU A 6 12.40 -14.15 -1.28
N LYS A 7 12.23 -14.56 -2.54
CA LYS A 7 11.64 -13.72 -3.59
C LYS A 7 10.25 -13.26 -3.20
N ILE A 8 9.96 -11.99 -3.48
CA ILE A 8 8.71 -11.32 -3.14
C ILE A 8 7.45 -12.02 -3.70
N GLN A 9 7.58 -12.79 -4.78
CA GLN A 9 6.49 -13.56 -5.40
C GLN A 9 5.86 -14.63 -4.50
N PHE A 10 6.56 -15.10 -3.46
CA PHE A 10 6.02 -16.11 -2.53
C PHE A 10 5.13 -15.49 -1.45
N VAL A 11 5.10 -14.15 -1.36
CA VAL A 11 4.15 -13.43 -0.52
C VAL A 11 2.75 -13.59 -1.08
N LYS A 12 1.79 -13.95 -0.21
CA LYS A 12 0.38 -14.10 -0.58
C LYS A 12 -0.12 -12.84 -1.29
N GLY A 13 -0.67 -13.02 -2.49
CA GLY A 13 -1.21 -11.92 -3.29
C GLY A 13 -0.17 -11.21 -4.18
N VAL A 14 1.08 -11.69 -4.25
CA VAL A 14 2.08 -11.21 -5.21
C VAL A 14 2.23 -12.22 -6.35
N GLY A 15 1.39 -12.09 -7.37
CA GLY A 15 1.53 -12.88 -8.61
C GLY A 15 2.66 -12.38 -9.52
N PRO A 16 2.92 -13.06 -10.65
CA PRO A 16 4.01 -12.72 -11.57
C PRO A 16 3.96 -11.28 -12.10
N ALA A 17 2.76 -10.75 -12.34
CA ALA A 17 2.57 -9.36 -12.77
C ALA A 17 2.99 -8.37 -11.68
N ARG A 18 2.57 -8.60 -10.43
CA ARG A 18 2.92 -7.75 -9.29
C ARG A 18 4.40 -7.85 -8.93
N ASN A 19 5.00 -9.03 -9.05
CA ASN A 19 6.44 -9.22 -8.90
C ASN A 19 7.25 -8.33 -9.86
N LYS A 20 6.87 -8.26 -11.15
CA LYS A 20 7.51 -7.34 -12.11
C LYS A 20 7.36 -5.87 -11.71
N GLN A 21 6.21 -5.47 -11.17
CA GLN A 21 5.99 -4.10 -10.70
C GLN A 21 6.85 -3.76 -9.47
N LEU A 22 6.93 -4.67 -8.50
CA LEU A 22 7.74 -4.50 -7.29
C LEU A 22 9.24 -4.47 -7.61
N ASN A 23 9.70 -5.33 -8.51
CA ASN A 23 11.10 -5.32 -8.98
C ASN A 23 11.48 -4.00 -9.68
N ARG A 24 10.54 -3.35 -10.37
CA ARG A 24 10.76 -2.01 -10.97
C ARG A 24 10.91 -0.91 -9.92
N LEU A 25 10.39 -1.13 -8.71
CA LEU A 25 10.53 -0.23 -7.57
C LEU A 25 11.76 -0.59 -6.71
N GLY A 26 12.57 -1.59 -7.12
CA GLY A 26 13.74 -2.05 -6.38
C GLY A 26 13.42 -3.00 -5.22
N ILE A 27 12.21 -3.57 -5.18
CA ILE A 27 11.77 -4.50 -4.13
C ILE A 27 11.84 -5.92 -4.70
N TYR A 28 12.83 -6.70 -4.26
CA TYR A 28 13.05 -8.06 -4.76
C TYR A 28 12.70 -9.13 -3.72
N ASN A 29 12.90 -8.80 -2.45
CA ASN A 29 12.78 -9.72 -1.32
C ASN A 29 11.80 -9.20 -0.26
N ILE A 30 11.42 -10.07 0.67
CA ILE A 30 10.57 -9.69 1.82
C ILE A 30 11.23 -8.61 2.69
N PHE A 31 12.55 -8.68 2.88
CA PHE A 31 13.31 -7.66 3.59
C PHE A 31 13.15 -6.27 2.96
N ASP A 32 13.31 -6.18 1.64
CA ASP A 32 13.20 -4.91 0.91
C ASP A 32 11.80 -4.30 1.07
N LEU A 33 10.76 -5.15 1.06
CA LEU A 33 9.38 -4.72 1.26
C LEU A 33 9.16 -4.14 2.67
N LEU A 34 9.75 -4.74 3.71
CA LEU A 34 9.65 -4.24 5.08
C LEU A 34 10.32 -2.87 5.26
N TRP A 35 11.40 -2.64 4.52
CA TRP A 35 12.11 -1.35 4.52
C TRP A 35 11.50 -0.31 3.57
N PHE A 36 10.57 -0.73 2.72
CA PHE A 36 9.81 0.17 1.83
C PHE A 36 8.66 0.84 2.58
N VAL A 37 9.00 1.81 3.43
CA VAL A 37 8.01 2.53 4.25
C VAL A 37 7.08 3.40 3.40
N PRO A 38 5.80 3.56 3.80
CA PRO A 38 4.88 4.46 3.11
C PRO A 38 5.39 5.91 3.10
N ARG A 39 5.17 6.62 1.99
CA ARG A 39 5.52 8.05 1.86
C ARG A 39 4.69 8.98 2.76
N GLY A 40 3.54 8.51 3.22
CA GLY A 40 2.62 9.25 4.07
C GLY A 40 1.40 8.41 4.40
N TYR A 41 0.69 8.82 5.45
CA TYR A 41 -0.53 8.17 5.92
C TYR A 41 -1.71 9.12 5.73
N PHE A 42 -2.75 8.66 5.04
CA PHE A 42 -4.00 9.40 4.90
C PHE A 42 -5.02 8.86 5.91
N ASN A 43 -5.48 9.71 6.81
CA ASN A 43 -6.47 9.33 7.81
C ASN A 43 -7.89 9.43 7.21
N GLN A 44 -8.52 8.27 6.99
CA GLN A 44 -9.89 8.16 6.46
C GLN A 44 -10.93 7.86 7.55
N ALA A 45 -10.58 7.98 8.84
CA ALA A 45 -11.51 7.66 9.93
C ALA A 45 -12.71 8.62 9.99
N ASN A 46 -12.48 9.90 9.70
CA ASN A 46 -13.51 10.92 9.81
C ASN A 46 -14.27 11.02 8.48
N THR A 47 -15.53 10.60 8.50
CA THR A 47 -16.45 10.76 7.36
C THR A 47 -17.12 12.13 7.45
N THR A 48 -17.08 12.90 6.37
CA THR A 48 -17.76 14.18 6.23
C THR A 48 -19.13 13.96 5.58
N LEU A 49 -20.16 14.65 6.08
CA LEU A 49 -21.47 14.66 5.43
C LEU A 49 -21.36 15.40 4.09
N ILE A 50 -22.15 14.97 3.09
CA ILE A 50 -22.19 15.63 1.78
C ILE A 50 -22.55 17.12 1.92
N SER A 51 -23.43 17.45 2.87
CA SER A 51 -23.83 18.84 3.17
C SER A 51 -22.74 19.70 3.80
N GLN A 52 -21.68 19.10 4.33
CA GLN A 52 -20.58 19.77 5.05
C GLN A 52 -19.27 19.74 4.26
N ILE A 53 -19.35 19.50 2.95
CA ILE A 53 -18.19 19.44 2.08
C ILE A 53 -17.59 20.84 1.92
N GLY A 54 -16.34 21.01 2.36
CA GLY A 54 -15.54 22.21 2.13
C GLY A 54 -14.61 22.05 0.93
N SER A 55 -13.94 23.12 0.52
CA SER A 55 -12.86 23.06 -0.48
C SER A 55 -11.61 22.41 0.14
N GLY A 56 -11.33 21.14 -0.21
CA GLY A 56 -10.17 20.41 0.28
C GLY A 56 -10.31 18.89 0.18
N ASN A 57 -9.53 18.15 0.98
CA ASN A 57 -9.65 16.70 1.10
C ASN A 57 -10.76 16.34 2.11
N CYS A 58 -11.77 15.61 1.65
CA CYS A 58 -12.88 15.11 2.48
C CYS A 58 -13.12 13.61 2.23
N ASN A 59 -13.43 12.86 3.28
CA ASN A 59 -13.84 11.45 3.13
C ASN A 59 -15.37 11.37 3.10
N LEU A 60 -15.92 10.80 2.04
CA LEU A 60 -17.37 10.62 1.87
C LEU A 60 -17.73 9.15 2.01
N ARG A 61 -18.91 8.85 2.56
CA ARG A 61 -19.46 7.49 2.62
C ARG A 61 -20.89 7.52 2.12
N GLY A 62 -21.17 6.81 1.03
CA GLY A 62 -22.53 6.52 0.59
C GLY A 62 -23.17 5.46 1.49
N LYS A 63 -24.48 5.56 1.72
CA LYS A 63 -25.28 4.42 2.21
C LYS A 63 -25.63 3.50 1.06
#